data_AF-A0A4Y2SRT3-F1
#
_entry.id   AF-A0A4Y2SRT3-F1
#
_cell.length_a   1.000
_cell.length_b   1.000
_cell.length_c   1.000
_cell.angle_alpha   90.00
_cell.angle_beta   90.00
_cell.angle_gamma   90.00
#
_symmetry.space_group_name_H-M   'P 1'
#
loop_
_entity.id
_entity.type
_entity.pdbx_description
1 polymer ?
#
loop_
_entity_poly.entity_id
_entity_poly.type
_entity_poly.pdbx_seq_one_letter_code
_entity_poly.pdbx_strand_id
1 'polypeptide(L)'
;MLYIVSGYPLLDSIMYTSVDLNLIHKRLCHVDIPLIKDMCKNKSVKGLEKVNIKIDNESCIACNVGKATRASLKKNYVYKRVTKSVLDKVHMDLWGPAPVNSLGGK
;
A
#
# COMPACT_ATOMS: atom_id res chain seq x y z
N MET A 1 -11.45 19.80 12.73
CA MET A 1 -10.15 19.68 13.43
C MET A 1 -10.08 18.27 14.01
N LEU A 2 -9.19 17.40 13.49
CA LEU A 2 -9.03 16.02 13.97
C LEU A 2 -8.19 16.05 15.25
N TYR A 3 -8.77 15.60 16.37
CA TYR A 3 -8.05 15.46 17.63
C TYR A 3 -7.66 14.00 17.78
N ILE A 4 -6.37 13.71 17.94
CA ILE A 4 -5.92 12.41 18.42
C ILE A 4 -6.28 12.39 19.91
N VAL A 5 -7.44 11.81 20.25
CA VAL A 5 -7.86 11.65 21.64
C VAL A 5 -6.90 10.64 22.28
N SER A 6 -5.93 11.18 23.02
CA SER A 6 -5.04 10.46 23.92
C SER A 6 -5.85 9.98 25.13
N GLY A 7 -6.69 8.97 24.94
CA GLY A 7 -7.60 8.42 25.97
C GLY A 7 -6.94 7.48 26.99
N TYR A 8 -5.62 7.49 27.14
CA TYR A 8 -4.93 6.73 28.19
C TYR A 8 -4.25 7.70 29.16
N PRO A 9 -4.51 7.61 30.48
CA PRO A 9 -3.84 8.43 31.46
C PRO A 9 -2.42 7.89 31.62
N LEU A 10 -1.47 8.44 30.86
CA LEU A 10 -0.07 8.19 31.08
C LEU A 10 0.46 9.27 32.00
N LEU A 11 0.57 8.90 33.27
CA LEU A 11 1.36 9.50 34.35
C LEU A 11 2.29 10.65 33.87
N ASP A 12 2.04 11.83 34.44
CA ASP A 12 2.63 13.16 34.21
C ASP A 12 4.15 13.31 34.38
N SER A 13 4.99 12.32 34.04
CA SER A 13 6.44 12.45 34.31
C SER A 13 7.41 11.77 33.35
N ILE A 14 6.96 11.00 32.35
CA ILE A 14 7.87 10.59 31.27
C ILE A 14 7.81 11.64 30.19
N MET A 15 8.77 12.55 30.25
CA MET A 15 9.04 13.57 29.25
C MET A 15 8.83 13.02 27.84
N TYR A 16 8.02 13.71 27.05
CA TYR A 16 7.76 13.44 25.64
C TYR A 16 9.04 13.71 24.82
N THR A 17 10.08 12.90 25.04
CA THR A 17 11.35 12.94 24.32
C THR A 17 11.08 12.41 22.93
N SER A 18 10.80 13.33 22.01
CA SER A 18 10.75 13.13 20.56
C SER A 18 10.07 11.83 20.09
N VAL A 19 8.78 11.89 19.75
CA VAL A 19 8.07 10.71 19.26
C VAL A 19 8.59 10.34 17.87
N ASP A 20 8.89 9.07 17.67
CA ASP A 20 9.37 8.55 16.39
C ASP A 20 8.24 8.55 15.33
N LEU A 21 8.60 8.90 14.10
CA LEU A 21 7.71 8.95 12.93
C LEU A 21 7.07 7.58 12.66
N ASN A 22 7.84 6.49 12.80
CA ASN A 22 7.36 5.13 12.56
C ASN A 22 6.27 4.72 13.57
N LEU A 23 6.38 5.17 14.83
CA LEU A 23 5.37 4.91 15.85
C LEU A 23 4.04 5.60 15.50
N ILE A 24 4.10 6.82 15.01
CA ILE A 24 2.91 7.60 14.63
C ILE A 24 2.26 7.01 13.37
N HIS A 25 3.08 6.64 12.39
CA HIS A 25 2.63 5.90 11.21
C HIS A 25 1.80 4.66 11.60
N LYS A 26 2.30 3.83 12.53
CA LYS A 26 1.58 2.64 13.00
C LYS A 26 0.32 2.98 13.80
N ARG A 27 0.37 3.98 14.70
CA ARG A 27 -0.79 4.40 15.51
C ARG A 27 -1.91 5.04 14.71
N LEU A 28 -1.57 5.73 13.63
CA LEU A 28 -2.54 6.30 12.68
C LEU A 28 -2.92 5.28 11.60
N CYS A 29 -2.98 3.98 11.92
CA CYS A 29 -3.40 2.93 11.00
C CYS A 29 -2.62 2.91 9.68
N HIS A 30 -1.29 3.04 9.76
CA HIS A 30 -0.41 2.97 8.60
C HIS A 30 -0.64 4.08 7.55
N VAL A 31 -1.08 5.27 7.96
CA VAL A 31 -1.21 6.46 7.09
C VAL A 31 0.12 6.80 6.43
N ASP A 32 0.07 7.29 5.18
CA ASP A 32 1.26 7.61 4.40
C ASP A 32 2.21 8.58 5.12
N ILE A 33 3.49 8.20 5.20
CA ILE A 33 4.52 8.97 5.89
C ILE A 33 4.65 10.41 5.35
N PRO A 34 4.60 10.67 4.03
CA PRO A 34 4.57 12.03 3.50
C PRO A 34 3.41 12.87 4.03
N LEU A 35 2.21 12.28 4.14
CA LEU A 35 1.05 12.98 4.69
C LEU A 35 1.27 13.37 6.15
N ILE A 36 1.89 12.49 6.94
CA ILE A 36 2.25 12.79 8.34
C ILE A 36 3.24 13.96 8.41
N LYS A 37 4.24 14.00 7.52
CA LYS A 37 5.20 15.12 7.43
C LYS A 37 4.50 16.44 7.08
N ASP A 38 3.55 16.42 6.14
CA ASP A 38 2.78 17.60 5.76
C ASP A 38 1.88 18.09 6.91
N MET A 39 1.24 17.17 7.63
CA MET A 39 0.44 17.50 8.82
C MET A 39 1.28 18.16 9.93
N CYS A 40 2.50 17.66 10.15
CA CYS A 40 3.46 18.28 11.09
C CYS A 40 3.87 19.68 10.62
N LYS A 41 4.25 19.83 9.35
CA LYS A 41 4.71 21.10 8.77
C LYS A 41 3.63 22.18 8.81
N ASN A 42 2.39 21.80 8.49
CA ASN A 42 1.24 22.71 8.43
C ASN A 42 0.58 22.92 9.81
N LYS A 43 1.12 22.32 10.88
CA LYS A 43 0.56 22.34 12.24
C LYS A 43 -0.93 22.01 12.27
N SER A 44 -1.38 21.13 11.37
CA SER A 44 -2.81 20.86 11.17
C SER A 44 -3.40 19.95 12.25
N VAL A 45 -2.54 19.28 13.02
CA VAL A 45 -2.91 18.36 14.11
C VAL A 45 -2.14 18.75 15.37
N LYS A 46 -2.87 19.04 16.45
CA LYS A 46 -2.28 19.28 17.77
C LYS A 46 -1.63 17.99 18.30
N GLY A 47 -0.42 18.10 18.85
CA GLY A 47 0.31 16.96 19.43
C GLY A 47 1.33 16.29 18.50
N LEU A 48 1.34 16.63 17.20
CA LEU A 48 2.36 16.18 16.24
C LEU A 48 3.57 17.13 16.13
N GLU A 49 3.64 18.17 16.96
CA GLU A 49 4.70 19.19 16.90
C GLU A 49 6.05 18.69 17.45
N LYS A 50 6.02 17.65 18.29
CA LYS A 50 7.20 17.08 18.98
C LYS A 50 7.76 15.82 18.29
N VAL A 51 7.39 15.56 17.04
CA VAL A 51 7.78 14.36 16.31
C VAL A 51 9.19 14.52 15.79
N ASN A 52 10.05 13.52 16.04
CA ASN A 52 11.40 13.51 15.49
C ASN A 52 11.33 13.11 14.02
N ILE A 53 11.31 14.08 13.12
CA ILE A 53 11.40 13.84 11.68
C ILE A 53 12.88 13.65 11.31
N LYS A 54 13.57 12.69 11.92
CA LYS A 54 14.87 12.28 11.41
C LYS A 54 14.65 11.65 10.03
N ILE A 55 15.57 11.92 9.11
CA ILE A 55 15.46 11.68 7.66
C ILE A 55 15.69 10.20 7.32
N ASP A 56 15.41 9.32 8.28
CA ASP A 56 15.54 7.89 8.07
C ASP A 56 14.21 7.48 7.45
N ASN A 57 14.13 7.65 6.12
CA ASN A 57 12.98 7.27 5.29
C ASN A 57 12.87 5.73 5.24
N GLU A 58 12.80 5.08 6.39
CA GLU A 58 12.57 3.66 6.47
C GLU A 58 11.15 3.37 5.99
N SER A 59 11.06 2.73 4.82
CA SER A 59 9.79 2.29 4.28
C SER A 59 9.18 1.20 5.17
N CYS A 60 7.91 1.34 5.53
CA CYS A 60 7.22 0.30 6.27
C CYS A 60 6.96 -0.91 5.36
N ILE A 61 7.56 -2.06 5.70
CA ILE A 61 7.42 -3.31 4.92
C ILE A 61 5.95 -3.71 4.78
N ALA A 62 5.15 -3.62 5.86
CA ALA A 62 3.73 -3.94 5.84
C ALA A 62 2.95 -3.05 4.86
N CYS A 63 3.29 -1.77 4.76
CA CYS A 63 2.68 -0.86 3.80
C CYS A 63 3.11 -1.18 2.37
N ASN A 64 4.38 -1.48 2.14
CA ASN A 64 4.87 -1.83 0.82
C ASN A 64 4.15 -3.06 0.26
N VAL A 65 3.90 -4.07 1.11
CA VAL A 65 3.17 -5.28 0.71
C VAL A 65 1.67 -5.04 0.62
N GLY A 66 1.07 -4.37 1.62
CA GLY A 66 -0.38 -4.20 1.71
C GLY A 66 -0.97 -3.12 0.81
N LYS A 67 -0.17 -2.12 0.42
CA LYS A 67 -0.57 -1.02 -0.48
C LYS A 67 0.07 -1.16 -1.87
N ALA A 68 0.75 -2.27 -2.16
CA ALA A 68 1.25 -2.53 -3.50
C ALA A 68 0.09 -2.53 -4.50
N THR A 69 0.16 -1.68 -5.51
CA THR A 69 -0.75 -1.73 -6.64
C THR A 69 -0.12 -2.57 -7.75
N ARG A 70 -0.94 -3.32 -8.49
CA ARG A 70 -0.45 -4.01 -9.69
C ARG A 70 0.07 -2.95 -10.65
N ALA A 71 1.29 -3.13 -11.14
CA ALA A 71 1.83 -2.31 -12.21
C ALA A 71 0.82 -2.28 -13.37
N SER A 72 0.56 -1.08 -13.90
CA SER A 72 -0.35 -0.97 -15.03
C SER A 72 0.23 -1.76 -16.20
N LEU A 73 -0.57 -2.67 -16.75
CA LEU A 73 -0.20 -3.27 -18.03
C LEU A 73 -0.23 -2.14 -19.05
N LYS A 74 0.90 -1.91 -19.73
CA LYS A 74 0.92 -0.98 -20.86
C LYS A 74 -0.19 -1.42 -21.80
N LYS A 75 -1.13 -0.52 -22.07
CA LYS A 75 -2.15 -0.70 -23.11
C LYS A 75 -1.42 -0.64 -24.45
N ASN A 76 -0.70 -1.69 -24.79
CA ASN A 76 -0.09 -1.87 -26.09
C ASN A 76 -1.22 -2.21 -27.08
N TYR A 77 -2.13 -1.25 -27.33
CA TYR A 77 -2.94 -1.24 -28.54
C TYR A 77 -2.06 -1.13 -29.80
N VAL A 78 -0.76 -0.90 -29.63
CA VAL A 78 0.28 -0.80 -30.65
C VAL A 78 0.86 -2.17 -31.05
N TYR A 79 0.17 -3.28 -30.82
CA TYR A 79 0.30 -4.36 -31.79
C TYR A 79 -0.57 -3.98 -32.99
N LYS A 80 -0.03 -3.10 -33.85
CA LYS A 80 -0.32 -3.15 -35.28
C LYS A 80 -0.36 -4.65 -35.60
N ARG A 81 -1.52 -5.20 -35.97
CA ARG A 81 -1.71 -6.66 -36.17
C ARG A 81 -0.43 -7.22 -36.81
N VAL A 82 0.35 -7.99 -36.05
CA VAL A 82 1.70 -8.41 -36.46
C VAL A 82 1.64 -9.41 -37.63
N THR A 83 0.43 -9.79 -38.02
CA THR A 83 0.08 -10.65 -39.15
C THR A 83 -0.16 -9.78 -40.39
N LYS A 84 0.68 -9.97 -41.41
CA LYS A 84 0.54 -9.40 -42.75
C LYS A 84 -0.45 -10.19 -43.61
N SER A 85 -0.71 -11.45 -43.28
CA SER A 85 -1.62 -12.33 -44.01
C SER A 85 -2.40 -13.29 -43.08
N VAL A 86 -3.35 -14.03 -43.67
CA VAL A 86 -4.20 -14.99 -42.96
C VAL A 86 -3.33 -16.16 -42.48
N LEU A 87 -3.51 -16.57 -41.21
CA LEU A 87 -2.75 -17.65 -40.54
C LEU A 87 -1.26 -17.38 -40.26
N ASP A 88 -0.78 -16.14 -40.37
CA ASP A 88 0.61 -15.77 -40.02
C ASP A 88 1.02 -16.12 -38.58
N LYS A 89 0.04 -16.14 -37.65
CA LYS A 89 0.26 -16.53 -36.26
C LYS A 89 -1.00 -17.17 -35.68
N VAL A 90 -0.85 -18.39 -35.19
CA VAL A 90 -1.88 -19.12 -34.46
C VAL A 90 -1.44 -19.23 -33.01
N HIS A 91 -2.30 -18.82 -32.08
CA HIS A 91 -2.10 -19.07 -30.66
C HIS A 91 -2.99 -20.27 -30.31
N MET A 92 -2.39 -21.32 -29.78
CA MET A 92 -3.10 -22.48 -29.26
C MET A 92 -2.79 -22.57 -27.77
N ASP A 93 -3.81 -22.89 -26.98
CA ASP A 93 -3.66 -23.14 -25.56
C ASP A 93 -4.35 -24.46 -25.23
N LEU A 94 -3.75 -25.21 -24.30
CA LEU A 94 -4.35 -26.44 -23.82
C LEU A 94 -5.27 -26.08 -22.66
N TRP A 95 -6.56 -26.21 -22.90
CA TRP A 95 -7.51 -26.12 -21.79
C TRP A 95 -7.37 -27.36 -20.90
N GLY A 96 -7.51 -27.16 -19.58
CA GLY A 96 -7.23 -28.14 -18.53
C GLY A 96 -8.07 -29.42 -18.60
N PRO A 97 -8.01 -30.28 -17.56
CA PRO A 97 -8.79 -31.51 -17.54
C PRO A 97 -10.28 -31.14 -17.61
N ALA A 98 -10.91 -31.52 -18.72
CA ALA A 98 -12.33 -31.33 -18.91
C ALA A 98 -13.08 -32.04 -17.76
N PRO A 99 -14.19 -31.49 -17.26
CA PRO A 99 -15.03 -32.20 -16.30
C PRO A 99 -15.43 -33.54 -16.93
N VAL A 100 -14.99 -34.62 -16.28
CA VAL A 100 -15.36 -35.99 -16.63
C VAL A 100 -16.25 -36.52 -15.52
N ASN A 101 -17.32 -37.20 -15.90
CA ASN A 101 -18.21 -37.83 -14.93
C ASN A 101 -17.41 -38.80 -14.07
N SER A 102 -17.56 -38.71 -12.76
CA SER A 102 -17.01 -39.73 -11.87
C SER A 102 -17.70 -41.08 -12.15
N LEU A 103 -17.03 -42.20 -11.86
CA LEU A 103 -17.59 -43.55 -12.00
C LEU A 103 -18.89 -43.77 -11.21
N GLY A 104 -19.22 -42.86 -10.27
CA GLY A 104 -20.46 -42.89 -9.47
C GLY A 104 -21.60 -42.00 -9.99
N GLY A 105 -21.43 -41.29 -11.10
CA GLY A 105 -22.49 -40.51 -11.74
C GLY A 105 -23.00 -39.31 -10.94
N LYS A 106 -22.39 -38.13 -11.17
CA LYS A 106 -23.08 -36.84 -11.33
C LYS A 106 -22.15 -35.85 -12.00
#